data_AF-A0A5R9F0S2-F1
#
_entry.id   AF-A0A5R9F0S2-F1
#
_cell.length_a   1.000
_cell.length_b   1.000
_cell.length_c   1.000
_cell.angle_alpha   90.00
_cell.angle_beta   90.00
_cell.angle_gamma   90.00
#
_symmetry.space_group_name_H-M   'P 1'
#
loop_
_entity.id
_entity.type
_entity.pdbx_description
1 polymer ?
#
loop_
_entity_poly.entity_id
_entity_poly.type
_entity_poly.pdbx_seq_one_letter_code
_entity_poly.pdbx_strand_id
1 'polypeptide(L)'
;MRKWLKVDKKKLFSYNHVNEKHKKVDWTIRITFLIVLLFGFFLALINISNGRAWIWEPSFVLFIYIIVSETARAIMEWKYATNRKAYILTVSQLGFTVIIILSVFFTNFFGLLRY
;
A
#
# COMPACT_ATOMS: atom_id res chain seq x y z
N MET A 1 4.96 -16.56 10.77
CA MET A 1 5.30 -15.46 11.71
C MET A 1 4.24 -15.16 12.78
N ARG A 2 2.94 -15.07 12.47
CA ARG A 2 1.91 -14.66 13.45
C ARG A 2 1.92 -15.44 14.79
N LYS A 3 1.89 -16.78 14.76
CA LYS A 3 1.92 -17.63 15.97
C LYS A 3 3.20 -17.41 16.80
N TRP A 4 4.32 -17.15 16.13
CA TRP A 4 5.63 -16.94 16.76
C TRP A 4 5.73 -15.57 17.44
N LEU A 5 5.11 -14.54 16.85
CA LEU A 5 5.11 -13.18 17.39
C LEU A 5 3.97 -12.93 18.41
N LYS A 6 3.11 -13.92 18.65
CA LYS A 6 1.91 -13.81 19.50
C LYS A 6 1.02 -12.61 19.12
N VAL A 7 0.89 -12.36 17.82
CA VAL A 7 0.05 -11.27 17.29
C VAL A 7 -1.32 -11.84 16.90
N ASP A 8 -2.38 -11.12 17.25
CA ASP A 8 -3.74 -11.54 16.90
C ASP A 8 -3.97 -11.59 15.38
N LYS A 9 -4.91 -12.44 14.96
CA LYS A 9 -5.31 -12.50 13.56
C LYS A 9 -6.06 -11.22 13.21
N LYS A 10 -5.36 -10.30 12.54
CA LYS A 10 -6.00 -9.18 11.86
C LYS A 10 -6.85 -9.72 10.70
N LYS A 11 -8.11 -9.27 10.60
CA LYS A 11 -8.90 -9.45 9.37
C LYS A 11 -8.26 -8.59 8.28
N LEU A 12 -8.11 -9.17 7.09
CA LEU A 12 -7.71 -8.40 5.90
C LEU A 12 -8.77 -7.31 5.69
N PHE A 13 -8.33 -6.07 5.50
CA PHE A 13 -9.18 -4.88 5.32
C PHE A 13 -10.08 -4.45 6.50
N SER A 14 -9.91 -4.99 7.72
CA SER A 14 -10.70 -4.47 8.86
C SER A 14 -10.11 -3.19 9.46
N TYR A 15 -10.98 -2.38 10.06
CA TYR A 15 -10.69 -1.13 10.80
C TYR A 15 -9.87 -1.40 12.09
N ASN A 16 -8.70 -2.03 11.99
CA ASN A 16 -7.82 -2.32 13.14
C ASN A 16 -6.91 -1.12 13.41
N HIS A 17 -7.50 -0.02 13.85
CA HIS A 17 -6.75 1.16 14.25
C HIS A 17 -6.26 0.98 15.68
N VAL A 18 -4.96 1.16 15.87
CA VAL A 18 -4.31 1.09 17.19
C VAL A 18 -4.79 2.23 18.11
N ASN A 19 -5.14 3.38 17.52
CA ASN A 19 -5.72 4.53 18.21
C ASN A 19 -6.46 5.45 17.24
N GLU A 20 -7.11 6.50 17.75
CA GLU A 20 -7.81 7.51 16.94
C GLU A 20 -6.87 8.27 15.99
N LYS A 21 -5.60 8.45 16.36
CA LYS A 21 -4.62 9.10 15.46
C LYS A 21 -4.35 8.26 14.21
N HIS A 22 -4.27 6.95 14.37
CA HIS A 22 -4.07 6.01 13.27
C HIS A 22 -5.27 6.08 12.32
N LYS A 23 -6.49 6.14 12.85
CA LYS A 23 -7.70 6.33 12.05
C LYS A 23 -7.67 7.62 11.23
N LYS A 24 -7.25 8.73 11.84
CA LYS A 24 -7.11 10.01 11.11
C LYS A 24 -6.07 9.92 10.00
N VAL A 25 -4.90 9.35 10.28
CA VAL A 25 -3.83 9.17 9.29
C VAL A 25 -4.29 8.30 8.12
N ASP A 26 -4.90 7.14 8.40
CA ASP A 26 -5.42 6.24 7.36
C ASP A 26 -6.48 6.93 6.50
N TRP A 27 -7.37 7.70 7.11
CA TRP A 27 -8.40 8.43 6.38
C TRP A 27 -7.84 9.56 5.52
N THR A 28 -6.83 10.30 6.02
CA THR A 28 -6.11 11.29 5.23
C THR A 28 -5.41 10.64 4.03
N ILE A 29 -4.69 9.52 4.23
CA ILE A 29 -4.02 8.80 3.13
C ILE A 29 -5.04 8.35 2.07
N ARG A 30 -6.21 7.85 2.48
CA ARG A 30 -7.28 7.44 1.55
C ARG A 30 -7.82 8.60 0.73
N ILE A 31 -8.09 9.75 1.35
CA ILE A 31 -8.60 10.93 0.63
C ILE A 31 -7.54 11.45 -0.34
N THR A 32 -6.30 11.59 0.11
CA THR A 32 -5.20 12.02 -0.76
C THR A 32 -5.03 11.08 -1.95
N PHE A 33 -5.12 9.77 -1.73
CA PHE A 33 -5.07 8.78 -2.80
C PHE A 33 -6.21 8.94 -3.82
N LEU A 34 -7.45 9.13 -3.35
CA LEU A 34 -8.60 9.37 -4.24
C LEU A 34 -8.42 10.63 -5.08
N ILE A 35 -7.90 11.71 -4.48
CA ILE A 35 -7.61 12.96 -5.19
C ILE A 35 -6.55 12.72 -6.28
N VAL A 36 -5.46 12.02 -5.95
CA VAL A 36 -4.38 11.70 -6.91
C VAL A 36 -4.90 10.84 -8.07
N LEU A 37 -5.75 9.85 -7.79
CA LEU A 37 -6.37 9.03 -8.84
C LEU A 37 -7.27 9.85 -9.76
N LEU A 38 -8.15 10.69 -9.20
CA LEU A 38 -9.02 11.56 -10.00
C LEU A 38 -8.19 12.52 -10.85
N PHE A 39 -7.18 13.15 -10.27
CA PHE A 39 -6.31 14.08 -11.00
C PHE A 39 -5.53 13.39 -12.11
N GLY A 40 -4.94 12.22 -11.84
CA GLY A 40 -4.26 11.41 -12.85
C GLY A 40 -5.18 11.00 -13.99
N PHE A 41 -6.45 10.66 -13.68
CA PHE A 41 -7.46 10.37 -14.69
C PHE A 41 -7.79 11.60 -15.56
N PHE A 42 -8.03 12.76 -14.95
CA PHE A 42 -8.27 14.01 -15.69
C PHE A 42 -7.08 14.40 -16.57
N LEU A 43 -5.85 14.29 -16.06
CA LEU A 43 -4.65 14.57 -16.84
C LEU A 43 -4.51 13.63 -18.04
N ALA A 44 -4.86 12.35 -17.88
CA ALA A 44 -4.84 11.38 -18.97
C ALA A 44 -5.87 11.72 -20.06
N LEU A 45 -7.05 12.24 -19.70
CA LEU A 45 -8.07 12.69 -20.66
C LEU A 45 -7.63 13.94 -21.44
N ILE A 46 -6.94 14.87 -20.79
CA ILE A 46 -6.51 16.12 -21.44
C ILE A 46 -5.29 15.89 -22.36
N ASN A 47 -4.39 14.98 -21.98
CA ASN A 47 -3.13 14.73 -22.70
C ASN A 47 -3.19 13.56 -23.69
N ILE A 48 -4.35 13.34 -24.33
CA ILE A 48 -4.56 12.23 -25.29
C ILE A 48 -3.49 12.17 -26.41
N SER A 49 -2.88 13.30 -26.79
CA SER A 49 -1.86 13.34 -27.86
C SER A 49 -0.41 13.15 -27.41
N ASN A 50 -0.06 13.35 -26.14
CA ASN A 50 1.34 13.41 -25.67
C ASN A 50 1.86 12.09 -25.06
N GLY A 51 1.10 11.01 -25.22
CA GLY A 51 1.42 9.70 -24.64
C GLY A 51 1.09 9.62 -23.15
N ARG A 52 0.65 8.44 -22.72
CA ARG A 52 0.24 8.19 -21.34
C ARG A 52 1.47 8.11 -20.45
N ALA A 53 1.68 9.08 -19.57
CA ALA A 53 2.80 9.02 -18.62
C ALA A 53 2.56 7.90 -17.61
N TRP A 54 3.49 6.95 -17.57
CA TRP A 54 3.46 5.74 -16.73
C TRP A 54 3.24 6.03 -15.24
N ILE A 55 3.63 7.20 -14.74
CA ILE A 55 3.44 7.61 -13.33
C ILE A 55 1.97 7.82 -12.96
N TRP A 56 1.12 8.15 -13.93
CA TRP A 56 -0.33 8.33 -13.74
C TRP A 56 -1.12 7.05 -14.03
N GLU A 57 -0.45 5.94 -14.37
CA GLU A 57 -1.10 4.65 -14.47
C GLU A 57 -1.69 4.24 -13.12
N PRO A 58 -2.98 3.84 -13.05
CA PRO A 58 -3.63 3.45 -11.80
C PRO A 58 -2.86 2.36 -11.04
N SER A 59 -2.21 1.45 -11.75
CA SER A 59 -1.37 0.38 -11.17
C SER A 59 -0.18 0.95 -10.38
N PHE A 60 0.51 1.95 -10.92
CA PHE A 60 1.65 2.58 -10.25
C PHE A 60 1.21 3.36 -9.01
N VAL A 61 0.14 4.13 -9.13
CA VAL A 61 -0.44 4.89 -8.01
C VAL A 61 -0.92 3.94 -6.89
N LEU A 62 -1.50 2.79 -7.25
CA LEU A 62 -1.90 1.75 -6.29
C LEU A 62 -0.72 1.18 -5.51
N PHE A 63 0.42 0.93 -6.17
CA PHE A 63 1.61 0.44 -5.48
C PHE A 63 2.16 1.45 -4.47
N ILE A 64 2.22 2.73 -4.85
CA ILE A 64 2.61 3.80 -3.92
C ILE A 64 1.67 3.84 -2.71
N TYR A 65 0.36 3.75 -2.96
CA TYR A 65 -0.64 3.75 -1.88
C TYR A 65 -0.47 2.58 -0.90
N ILE A 66 -0.22 1.36 -1.40
CA ILE A 66 0.04 0.19 -0.54
C ILE A 66 1.27 0.43 0.33
N ILE A 67 2.35 0.94 -0.25
CA ILE A 67 3.59 1.19 0.50
C ILE A 67 3.37 2.25 1.58
N VAL A 68 2.76 3.39 1.23
CA VAL A 68 2.51 4.49 2.17
C VAL A 68 1.58 4.06 3.30
N SER A 69 0.48 3.35 2.98
CA SER A 69 -0.50 2.91 3.97
C SER A 69 0.07 1.87 4.95
N GLU A 70 0.78 0.85 4.47
CA GLU A 70 1.38 -0.16 5.35
C GLU A 70 2.57 0.41 6.15
N THR A 71 3.31 1.38 5.60
CA THR A 71 4.38 2.08 6.35
C THR A 71 3.78 2.92 7.49
N ALA A 72 2.74 3.70 7.20
CA ALA A 72 2.04 4.49 8.22
C ALA A 72 1.50 3.58 9.33
N ARG A 73 0.88 2.46 8.96
CA ARG A 73 0.42 1.44 9.91
C ARG A 73 1.56 0.89 10.75
N ALA A 74 2.68 0.50 10.15
CA ALA A 74 3.84 -0.03 10.86
C ALA A 74 4.39 0.97 11.88
N ILE A 75 4.46 2.26 11.54
CA ILE A 75 4.89 3.32 12.46
C ILE A 75 3.89 3.46 13.62
N MET A 76 2.59 3.44 13.34
CA MET A 76 1.56 3.53 14.38
C MET A 76 1.56 2.32 15.31
N GLU A 77 1.79 1.12 14.77
CA GLU A 77 1.92 -0.10 15.56
C GLU A 77 3.19 -0.09 16.42
N TRP A 78 4.31 0.36 15.87
CA TRP A 78 5.55 0.48 16.62
C TRP A 78 5.42 1.44 17.80
N LYS A 79 4.74 2.57 17.60
CA LYS A 79 4.63 3.63 18.62
C LYS A 79 3.50 3.41 19.62
N TYR A 80 2.40 2.78 19.22
CA TYR A 80 1.16 2.78 20.01
C TYR A 80 0.56 1.39 20.28
N ALA A 81 1.04 0.30 19.67
CA ALA A 81 0.40 -1.01 19.86
C ALA A 81 0.69 -1.60 21.24
N THR A 82 -0.32 -2.20 21.85
CA THR A 82 -0.20 -2.98 23.09
C THR A 82 0.82 -4.11 22.94
N ASN A 83 0.84 -4.78 21.78
CA ASN A 83 1.88 -5.73 21.42
C ASN A 83 2.87 -5.08 20.44
N ARG A 84 4.03 -4.63 20.96
CA ARG A 84 5.11 -4.06 20.14
C ARG A 84 5.64 -5.01 19.07
N LYS A 85 5.43 -6.32 19.13
CA LYS A 85 5.84 -7.24 18.04
C LYS A 85 4.90 -7.19 16.82
N ALA A 86 3.78 -6.48 16.91
CA ALA A 86 2.84 -6.32 15.80
C ALA A 86 3.47 -5.63 14.58
N TYR A 87 4.29 -4.59 14.79
CA TYR A 87 4.92 -3.88 13.67
C TYR A 87 5.87 -4.79 12.87
N ILE A 88 6.54 -5.76 13.53
CA ILE A 88 7.45 -6.71 12.86
C ILE A 88 6.68 -7.50 11.82
N LEU A 89 5.48 -7.99 12.17
CA LEU A 89 4.63 -8.71 11.24
C LEU A 89 4.23 -7.82 10.05
N THR A 90 3.83 -6.57 10.32
CA THR A 90 3.39 -5.61 9.29
C THR A 90 4.54 -5.24 8.35
N VAL A 91 5.74 -4.98 8.88
CA VAL A 91 6.95 -4.68 8.09
C VAL A 91 7.36 -5.90 7.26
N SER A 92 7.33 -7.11 7.81
CA SER A 92 7.63 -8.32 7.04
C SER A 92 6.59 -8.59 5.94
N GLN A 93 5.31 -8.30 6.20
CA GLN A 93 4.26 -8.40 5.17
C GLN A 93 4.46 -7.37 4.06
N LEU A 94 4.81 -6.13 4.42
CA LEU A 94 5.13 -5.08 3.45
C LEU A 94 6.34 -5.46 2.61
N GLY A 95 7.44 -5.91 3.23
CA GLY A 95 8.63 -6.37 2.52
C GLY A 95 8.33 -7.51 1.56
N PHE A 96 7.56 -8.52 2.00
CA PHE A 96 7.12 -9.61 1.14
C PHE A 96 6.27 -9.12 -0.04
N THR A 97 5.36 -8.18 0.21
CA THR A 97 4.50 -7.58 -0.84
C THR A 97 5.35 -6.84 -1.87
N VAL A 98 6.33 -6.05 -1.44
CA VAL A 98 7.26 -5.33 -2.32
C VAL A 98 8.08 -6.32 -3.17
N ILE A 99 8.59 -7.40 -2.57
CA ILE A 99 9.32 -8.44 -3.32
C ILE A 99 8.44 -9.07 -4.39
N ILE A 100 7.17 -9.38 -4.10
CA ILE A 100 6.23 -9.90 -5.09
C ILE A 100 6.00 -8.89 -6.22
N ILE A 101 5.74 -7.62 -5.89
CA ILE A 101 5.50 -6.56 -6.88
C ILE A 101 6.71 -6.43 -7.81
N LEU A 102 7.92 -6.36 -7.25
CA LEU A 102 9.16 -6.29 -8.04
C LEU A 102 9.34 -7.54 -8.90
N SER A 103 9.09 -8.73 -8.35
CA SER A 103 9.20 -9.98 -9.11
C SER A 103 8.25 -9.99 -10.30
N VAL A 104 6.99 -9.60 -10.10
CA VAL A 104 5.98 -9.50 -11.16
C VAL A 104 6.41 -8.49 -12.23
N PHE A 105 6.94 -7.34 -11.81
CA PHE A 105 7.35 -6.28 -12.72
C PHE A 105 8.57 -6.67 -13.56
N PHE A 106 9.62 -7.22 -12.93
CA PHE A 106 10.84 -7.62 -13.63
C PHE A 106 10.67 -8.87 -14.51
N THR A 107 9.73 -9.74 -14.18
CA THR A 107 9.50 -10.98 -14.93
C THR A 107 8.40 -10.88 -15.98
N ASN A 108 7.85 -9.69 -16.25
CA ASN A 108 6.67 -9.51 -17.10
C ASN A 108 5.54 -10.48 -16.73
N PHE A 109 5.16 -10.46 -15.44
CA PHE A 109 4.15 -11.39 -14.91
C PHE A 109 4.58 -12.87 -15.06
N PHE A 110 5.84 -13.18 -14.73
CA PHE A 110 6.42 -14.53 -14.87
C PHE A 110 6.36 -15.07 -16.30
N GLY A 111 6.50 -14.19 -17.29
CA GLY A 111 6.45 -14.53 -18.71
C GLY A 111 5.04 -14.78 -19.26
N LEU A 112 3.99 -14.50 -18.49
CA LEU A 112 2.60 -14.54 -18.98
C LEU A 112 2.29 -13.39 -19.93
N LEU A 113 2.94 -12.22 -19.75
CA LEU A 113 2.85 -11.11 -20.67
C LEU A 113 4.03 -11.18 -21.65
N ARG A 114 3.89 -12.01 -22.69
CA ARG A 114 4.76 -11.95 -23.87
C ARG A 114 4.22 -10.85 -24.79
N TYR A 115 4.91 -9.71 -24.80
CA TYR A 115 4.82 -8.73 -25.89
C TYR A 115 5.92 -8.99 -26.90
#